data_AF-A0A924MYX1-F1
#
_entry.id   AF-A0A924MYX1-F1
#
_cell.length_a   1.000
_cell.length_b   1.000
_cell.length_c   1.000
_cell.angle_alpha   90.00
_cell.angle_beta   90.00
_cell.angle_gamma   90.00
#
_symmetry.space_group_name_H-M   'P 1'
#
loop_
_entity.id
_entity.type
_entity.pdbx_description
1 polymer ?
#
loop_
_entity_poly.entity_id
_entity_poly.type
_entity_poly.pdbx_seq_one_letter_code
_entity_poly.pdbx_strand_id
1 'polypeptide(L)' 'MRNAIALAVAGIALASMTGCIVAPARPYYGGGGGGYVAPAGVVYVAPTYVSPGPGWGWEYHAQYGWGWHHPEHGWHRGWH' A
#
# COMPACT_ATOMS: atom_id res chain seq x y z
N MET A 1 18.12 44.97 6.49
CA MET A 1 18.36 43.94 5.45
C MET A 1 19.04 42.69 6.01
N ARG A 2 20.16 42.81 6.74
CA ARG A 2 20.92 41.67 7.30
C ARG A 2 20.11 40.76 8.24
N ASN A 3 19.25 41.34 9.08
CA ASN A 3 18.40 40.58 10.02
C ASN A 3 17.27 39.82 9.31
N ALA A 4 16.74 40.36 8.21
CA ALA A 4 15.71 39.70 7.41
C ALA A 4 16.28 38.48 6.68
N ILE A 5 17.53 38.57 6.20
CA ILE A 5 18.24 37.44 5.57
C ILE A 5 18.50 36.34 6.60
N ALA A 6 18.91 36.69 7.82
CA ALA A 6 19.14 35.71 8.89
C ALA A 6 17.86 34.95 9.27
N LEU A 7 16.72 35.65 9.36
CA LEU A 7 15.43 35.02 9.64
C LEU A 7 14.96 34.10 8.51
N ALA A 8 15.17 34.50 7.25
CA ALA A 8 14.84 33.67 6.10
C ALA A 8 15.65 32.37 6.07
N VAL A 9 16.96 32.45 6.32
CA VAL A 9 17.85 31.27 6.38
C VAL A 9 17.44 30.33 7.52
N ALA A 10 17.12 30.86 8.70
CA ALA A 10 16.66 30.07 9.83
C ALA A 10 15.31 29.37 9.54
N GLY A 11 14.38 30.06 8.89
CA GLY A 11 13.08 29.48 8.52
C GLY A 11 13.21 28.34 7.51
N ILE A 12 14.08 28.49 6.50
CA ILE A 12 14.34 27.43 5.51
C ILE A 12 14.99 26.20 6.16
N ALA A 13 15.94 26.42 7.08
CA ALA A 13 16.60 25.34 7.81
C ALA A 13 15.66 24.57 8.74
N LEU A 14 14.67 25.24 9.33
CA LEU A 14 13.64 24.60 10.15
C LEU A 14 12.67 23.79 9.28
N ALA A 15 12.28 24.30 8.11
CA ALA A 15 11.40 23.59 7.18
C ALA A 15 12.04 22.35 6.54
N SER A 16 13.35 22.32 6.35
CA SER A 16 14.04 21.15 5.81
C SER A 16 14.16 19.99 6.81
N MET A 17 13.98 20.25 8.10
CA MET A 17 13.93 19.23 9.15
C MET A 17 12.51 18.68 9.37
N THR A 18 11.48 19.31 8.81
CA THR A 18 10.11 18.79 8.88
C THR A 18 9.87 17.80 7.73
N GLY A 19 10.12 16.52 7.99
CA GLY A 19 9.42 15.47 7.27
C GLY A 19 10.31 14.42 6.62
N CYS A 20 10.82 13.49 7.41
CA CYS A 20 10.80 12.11 6.93
C CYS A 20 9.32 11.69 6.86
N ILE A 21 8.67 11.85 5.70
CA ILE A 21 7.41 11.14 5.45
C ILE A 21 7.79 9.67 5.37
N VAL A 22 7.73 8.99 6.50
CA VAL A 22 7.84 7.53 6.54
C VAL A 22 6.55 7.02 5.92
N ALA A 23 6.63 6.48 4.70
CA ALA A 23 5.53 5.74 4.12
C ALA A 23 5.12 4.67 5.14
N PRO A 24 3.81 4.54 5.47
CA PRO A 24 3.36 3.49 6.37
C PRO A 24 3.91 2.16 5.89
N ALA A 25 4.49 1.36 6.79
CA ALA A 25 4.87 0.00 6.47
C ALA A 25 3.62 -0.72 5.97
N ARG A 26 3.54 -0.90 4.65
CA ARG A 26 2.44 -1.59 3.99
C ARG A 26 2.50 -3.02 4.49
N PRO A 27 1.50 -3.49 5.27
CA PRO A 27 1.63 -4.80 5.85
C PRO A 27 1.67 -5.80 4.71
N TYR A 28 2.73 -6.61 4.71
CA TYR A 28 3.01 -7.62 3.71
C TYR A 28 2.09 -8.80 4.03
N TYR A 29 1.13 -9.06 3.14
CA TYR A 29 0.20 -10.15 3.31
C TYR A 29 0.41 -11.16 2.17
N GLY A 30 1.03 -12.31 2.50
CA GLY A 30 1.11 -13.44 1.57
C GLY A 30 2.42 -14.23 1.62
N GLY A 31 2.35 -15.44 2.16
CA GLY A 31 3.36 -16.47 1.94
C GLY A 31 3.36 -16.91 0.47
N GLY A 32 4.54 -16.93 -0.14
CA GLY A 32 4.75 -17.41 -1.51
C GLY A 32 4.58 -16.34 -2.58
N GLY A 33 5.61 -15.51 -2.79
CA GLY A 33 5.83 -14.79 -4.05
C GLY A 33 5.13 -13.44 -4.20
N GLY A 34 5.66 -12.41 -3.53
CA GLY A 34 5.33 -11.02 -3.83
C GLY A 34 4.14 -10.51 -3.01
N GLY A 35 4.42 -9.71 -1.99
CA GLY A 35 3.40 -9.17 -1.11
C GLY A 35 2.50 -8.19 -1.86
N TYR A 36 1.20 -8.44 -1.82
CA TYR A 36 0.22 -7.51 -2.32
C TYR A 36 0.03 -6.36 -1.33
N VAL A 37 -0.04 -5.14 -1.85
CA VAL A 37 -0.29 -3.95 -1.04
C VAL A 37 -1.72 -3.49 -1.24
N ALA A 38 -2.47 -3.42 -0.13
CA ALA A 38 -3.80 -2.82 -0.11
C ALA A 38 -3.76 -1.36 -0.62
N PRO A 39 -4.71 -0.94 -1.48
CA PRO A 39 -4.87 0.46 -1.85
C PRO A 39 -5.08 1.37 -0.64
N ALA A 40 -4.76 2.66 -0.78
CA ALA A 40 -4.95 3.63 0.28
C ALA A 40 -6.43 3.71 0.71
N GLY A 41 -6.69 3.71 2.02
CA GLY A 41 -8.04 3.71 2.58
C GLY A 41 -8.74 2.34 2.60
N VAL A 42 -8.12 1.29 2.06
CA VAL A 42 -8.64 -0.08 2.11
C VAL A 42 -7.99 -0.81 3.28
N VAL A 43 -8.82 -1.30 4.20
CA VAL A 43 -8.36 -2.21 5.26
C VAL A 43 -8.10 -3.58 4.68
N TYR A 44 -6.96 -4.18 5.01
CA TYR A 44 -6.70 -5.56 4.67
C TYR A 44 -7.63 -6.50 5.44
N VAL A 45 -8.24 -7.42 4.71
CA VAL A 45 -9.01 -8.53 5.28
C VAL A 45 -8.32 -9.82 4.90
N ALA A 46 -8.00 -10.65 5.89
CA ALA A 46 -7.34 -11.94 5.65
C ALA A 46 -8.22 -12.89 4.81
N PRO A 47 -7.63 -13.84 4.07
CA PRO A 47 -8.38 -14.84 3.33
C PRO A 47 -9.43 -15.53 4.19
N THR A 48 -10.68 -15.47 3.74
CA THR A 48 -11.82 -16.14 4.42
C THR A 48 -12.03 -17.57 3.92
N TYR A 49 -11.23 -18.01 2.95
CA TYR A 49 -11.26 -19.34 2.36
C TYR A 49 -9.91 -19.71 1.77
N VAL A 50 -9.69 -21.00 1.53
CA VAL A 50 -8.41 -21.53 1.06
C VAL A 50 -8.02 -20.99 -0.32
N SER A 51 -6.71 -20.89 -0.54
CA SER A 51 -6.17 -20.58 -1.87
C SER A 51 -6.55 -21.67 -2.88
N PRO A 52 -6.99 -21.32 -4.10
CA PRO A 52 -7.30 -22.29 -5.15
C PRO A 52 -6.06 -23.09 -5.61
N GLY A 53 -4.85 -22.57 -5.38
CA GLY A 53 -3.61 -23.26 -5.73
C GLY A 53 -2.42 -22.31 -5.93
N PRO A 54 -1.30 -22.84 -6.44
CA PRO A 54 -0.14 -22.02 -6.80
C PRO A 54 -0.50 -20.91 -7.81
N GLY A 55 0.13 -19.74 -7.67
CA GLY A 55 -0.08 -18.59 -8.57
C GLY A 55 -1.27 -17.70 -8.22
N TRP A 56 -2.14 -18.11 -7.29
CA TRP A 56 -3.24 -17.28 -6.81
C TRP A 56 -2.79 -16.33 -5.71
N GLY A 57 -2.87 -15.03 -5.97
CA GLY A 57 -2.59 -13.96 -5.01
C GLY A 57 -3.86 -13.49 -4.31
N TRP A 58 -3.75 -13.09 -3.03
CA TRP A 58 -4.86 -12.48 -2.30
C TRP A 58 -4.85 -10.96 -2.54
N GLU A 59 -5.80 -10.47 -3.32
CA GLU A 59 -5.82 -9.11 -3.87
C GLU A 59 -7.15 -8.40 -3.60
N TYR A 60 -7.16 -7.07 -3.74
CA TYR A 60 -8.36 -6.26 -3.58
C TYR A 60 -9.02 -5.95 -4.93
N HIS A 61 -10.29 -6.34 -5.07
CA HIS A 61 -11.17 -5.96 -6.17
C HIS A 61 -12.06 -4.79 -5.77
N ALA A 62 -12.19 -3.77 -6.64
CA ALA A 62 -12.94 -2.56 -6.32
C ALA A 62 -14.44 -2.80 -6.06
N GLN A 63 -15.08 -3.70 -6.81
CA GLN A 63 -16.51 -4.00 -6.63
C GLN A 63 -16.80 -5.08 -5.58
N TYR A 64 -15.91 -6.06 -5.39
CA TYR A 64 -16.21 -7.27 -4.60
C TYR A 64 -15.35 -7.40 -3.33
N GLY A 65 -14.36 -6.52 -3.15
CA GLY A 65 -13.45 -6.56 -2.01
C GLY A 65 -12.33 -7.59 -2.17
N TRP A 66 -11.91 -8.21 -1.08
CA TRP A 66 -10.76 -9.11 -1.05
C TRP A 66 -11.07 -10.51 -1.62
N GLY A 67 -10.24 -10.96 -2.56
CA GLY A 67 -10.41 -12.25 -3.22
C GLY A 67 -9.11 -12.81 -3.81
N TRP A 68 -9.16 -14.03 -4.34
CA TRP A 68 -8.03 -14.61 -5.06
C TRP A 68 -8.03 -14.16 -6.51
N HIS A 69 -6.88 -13.70 -6.99
CA HIS A 69 -6.65 -13.30 -8.37
C HIS A 69 -5.48 -14.11 -8.95
N HIS A 70 -5.60 -14.53 -10.21
CA HIS A 70 -4.56 -15.18 -10.97
C HIS A 70 -4.29 -14.39 -12.26
N PRO A 71 -3.04 -14.07 -12.60
CA PRO A 71 -2.73 -13.25 -13.79
C PRO A 71 -3.32 -13.80 -15.09
N GLU A 72 -3.37 -15.14 -15.22
CA GLU A 72 -3.85 -15.81 -16.44
C GLU A 72 -5.32 -16.24 -16.38
N HIS A 73 -5.90 -16.41 -15.17
CA HIS A 73 -7.26 -16.95 -15.00
C HIS A 73 -8.24 -15.90 -14.46
N GLY A 74 -7.77 -14.70 -14.12
CA GLY A 74 -8.56 -13.63 -13.54
C GLY A 74 -8.95 -13.92 -12.09
N TRP A 75 -10.11 -13.41 -11.68
CA TRP A 75 -10.58 -13.52 -10.31
C TRP A 75 -11.31 -14.84 -10.03
N HIS A 76 -11.05 -15.40 -8.86
CA HIS A 76 -11.72 -16.59 -8.38
C HIS A 76 -13.19 -16.28 -8.03
N ARG A 77 -14.05 -17.31 -8.06
CA ARG A 77 -15.51 -17.20 -7.81
C ARG A 77 -16.32 -16.39 -8.83
N GLY A 78 -15.83 -16.25 -10.06
CA GLY A 78 -16.58 -15.61 -11.14
C GLY A 78 -16.80 -14.12 -10.90
N TRP A 79 -15.78 -13.44 -10.38
CA TRP A 79 -15.79 -11.98 -10.25
C TRP A 79 -15.33 -11.38 -11.59
N HIS A 80 -16.19 -10.57 -12.22
CA HIS A 80 -15.93 -9.87 -13.48
C HIS A 80 -16.13 -8.36 -13.30
#